data_AF-A0A926AQH5-F1
#
_entry.id   AF-A0A926AQH5-F1
#
_cell.length_a   1.000
_cell.length_b   1.000
_cell.length_c   1.000
_cell.angle_alpha   90.00
_cell.angle_beta   90.00
_cell.angle_gamma   90.00
#
_symmetry.space_group_name_H-M   'P 1'
#
loop_
_entity.id
_entity.type
_entity.pdbx_description
1 polymer ?
#
loop_
_entity_poly.entity_id
_entity_poly.type
_entity_poly.pdbx_seq_one_letter_code
_entity_poly.pdbx_strand_id
1 'polypeptide(L)'
;QMLQTEISNITDIKTQLVKVNMDKFTPTQTEITLDCEPEFLRKKVIILIDDVLNSGRTLIYSLKPFLKTEIKKLQTAVLVKRSYKSFPIAADYTGYELSTTLQEHIEVILDDEAKFGVYLY
;
A
#
# COMPACT_ATOMS: atom_id res chain seq x y z
N GLN A 1 -10.41 -1.79 0.85
CA GLN A 1 -11.76 -2.01 1.41
C GLN A 1 -11.76 -3.15 2.42
N MET A 2 -11.35 -4.36 2.07
CA MET A 2 -11.31 -5.53 2.99
C MET A 2 -10.68 -5.24 4.37
N LEU A 3 -9.48 -4.65 4.40
CA LEU A 3 -8.81 -4.31 5.67
C LEU A 3 -9.62 -3.36 6.55
N GLN A 4 -10.35 -2.41 5.95
CA GLN A 4 -11.19 -1.46 6.68
C GLN A 4 -12.36 -2.18 7.37
N THR A 5 -12.99 -3.12 6.67
CA THR A 5 -14.06 -3.96 7.20
C THR A 5 -13.56 -4.74 8.41
N GLU A 6 -12.41 -5.42 8.28
CA GLU A 6 -11.85 -6.21 9.38
C GLU A 6 -11.48 -5.36 10.59
N ILE A 7 -10.86 -4.19 10.39
CA ILE A 7 -10.55 -3.26 11.50
C ILE A 7 -11.81 -2.82 12.23
N SER A 8 -12.91 -2.59 11.51
CA SER A 8 -14.18 -2.14 12.08
C SER A 8 -14.90 -3.26 12.84
N ASN A 9 -14.64 -4.53 12.48
CA ASN A 9 -15.20 -5.68 13.19
C ASN A 9 -14.50 -5.94 14.53
N ILE A 10 -13.22 -5.57 14.64
CA ILE A 10 -12.40 -5.89 15.83
C ILE A 10 -12.13 -4.67 16.73
N THR A 11 -12.40 -3.45 16.26
CA THR A 11 -12.18 -2.20 17.02
C THR A 11 -13.24 -1.14 16.75
N ASP A 12 -13.42 -0.21 17.69
CA ASP A 12 -14.24 1.01 17.52
C ASP A 12 -13.48 2.15 16.79
N ILE A 13 -12.33 1.87 16.19
CA ILE A 13 -11.51 2.90 15.53
C ILE A 13 -12.21 3.34 14.24
N LYS A 14 -12.55 4.62 14.17
CA LYS A 14 -13.09 5.23 12.94
C LYS A 14 -12.00 5.30 11.86
N THR A 15 -12.21 4.55 10.78
CA THR A 15 -11.32 4.52 9.62
C THR A 15 -11.98 5.19 8.42
N GLN A 16 -11.17 5.74 7.53
CA GLN A 16 -11.62 6.36 6.28
C GLN A 16 -10.67 5.91 5.17
N LEU A 17 -11.23 5.50 4.04
CA LEU A 17 -10.44 5.14 2.86
C LEU A 17 -10.12 6.39 2.05
N VAL A 18 -8.87 6.47 1.62
CA VAL A 18 -8.35 7.49 0.70
C VAL A 18 -7.62 6.75 -0.40
N LYS A 19 -8.01 6.99 -1.65
CA LYS A 19 -7.37 6.45 -2.85
C LYS A 19 -6.17 7.32 -3.23
N VAL A 20 -5.05 6.65 -3.46
CA VAL A 20 -3.86 7.25 -4.10
C VAL A 20 -3.98 7.02 -5.61
N ASN A 21 -3.97 8.09 -6.39
CA ASN A 21 -3.93 8.01 -7.85
C ASN A 21 -2.49 8.25 -8.32
N MET A 22 -1.92 7.27 -9.03
CA MET A 22 -0.56 7.34 -9.59
C MET A 22 -0.43 6.43 -10.80
N ASP A 23 0.45 6.82 -11.74
CA ASP A 23 0.96 5.88 -12.75
C ASP A 23 2.13 5.08 -12.15
N LYS A 24 1.94 3.76 -11.99
CA LYS A 24 2.97 2.85 -11.46
C LYS A 24 4.19 2.71 -12.39
N PHE A 25 4.04 2.93 -13.70
CA PHE A 25 5.10 2.80 -14.70
C PHE A 25 5.93 4.09 -14.84
N THR A 26 5.27 5.25 -14.76
CA THR A 26 5.93 6.57 -14.89
C THR A 26 5.70 7.51 -13.69
N PRO A 27 5.97 7.07 -12.45
CA PRO A 27 5.60 7.81 -11.24
C PRO A 27 6.32 9.16 -11.05
N THR A 28 7.39 9.41 -11.81
CA THR A 28 8.11 10.70 -11.79
C THR A 28 7.54 11.73 -12.75
N GLN A 29 6.75 11.30 -13.75
CA GLN A 29 6.20 12.17 -14.79
C GLN A 29 4.77 12.63 -14.49
N THR A 30 4.05 11.90 -13.65
CA THR A 30 2.67 12.19 -13.28
C THR A 30 2.59 12.74 -11.85
N GLU A 31 1.64 13.65 -11.63
CA GLU A 31 1.33 14.09 -10.27
C GLU A 31 0.60 12.97 -9.52
N ILE A 32 1.05 12.71 -8.29
CA ILE A 32 0.45 11.73 -7.40
C ILE A 32 -0.57 12.48 -6.55
N THR A 33 -1.85 12.13 -6.72
CA THR A 33 -2.96 12.82 -6.07
C THR A 33 -3.69 11.90 -5.10
N LEU A 34 -4.39 12.50 -4.14
CA LEU A 34 -5.25 11.83 -3.19
C LEU A 34 -6.69 12.27 -3.48
N ASP A 35 -7.65 11.38 -3.27
CA ASP A 35 -9.09 11.69 -3.37
C ASP A 35 -9.64 12.36 -2.09
N CYS A 36 -8.81 13.09 -1.37
CA CYS A 36 -9.17 13.88 -0.20
C CYS A 36 -8.40 15.19 -0.16
N GLU A 37 -8.98 16.19 0.53
CA GLU A 37 -8.28 17.45 0.80
C GLU A 37 -7.09 17.24 1.75
N PRO A 38 -5.94 17.92 1.55
CA PRO A 38 -4.77 17.76 2.42
C PRO A 38 -5.08 17.98 3.91
N GLU A 39 -5.93 18.95 4.25
CA GLU A 39 -6.31 19.25 5.64
C GLU A 39 -7.01 18.07 6.32
N PHE A 40 -7.69 17.20 5.56
CA PHE A 40 -8.30 15.99 6.09
C PHE A 40 -7.28 15.04 6.75
N LEU A 41 -6.01 15.07 6.31
CA LEU A 41 -4.94 14.21 6.80
C LEU A 41 -4.22 14.77 8.02
N ARG A 42 -4.41 16.06 8.33
CA ARG A 42 -3.66 16.76 9.39
C ARG A 42 -3.83 16.06 10.74
N LYS A 43 -2.71 15.80 11.40
CA LYS A 43 -2.61 15.11 12.71
C LYS A 43 -3.25 13.71 12.75
N LYS A 44 -3.49 13.07 11.60
CA LYS A 44 -3.99 11.68 11.53
C LYS A 44 -2.87 10.67 11.38
N VAL A 45 -3.16 9.43 11.79
CA VAL A 45 -2.34 8.26 11.49
C VAL A 45 -2.80 7.75 10.12
N ILE A 46 -1.86 7.63 9.20
CA ILE A 46 -2.10 7.16 7.84
C ILE A 46 -1.45 5.79 7.68
N ILE A 47 -2.20 4.83 7.15
CA ILE A 47 -1.68 3.51 6.76
C ILE A 47 -1.81 3.42 5.24
N LEU A 48 -0.69 3.51 4.54
CA LEU A 48 -0.62 3.31 3.10
C LEU A 48 -0.58 1.82 2.79
N ILE A 49 -1.42 1.37 1.86
CA ILE A 49 -1.60 -0.06 1.56
C ILE A 49 -1.23 -0.33 0.10
N ASP A 50 -0.45 -1.38 -0.14
CA ASP A 50 -0.17 -1.93 -1.47
C ASP A 50 -0.35 -3.46 -1.44
N ASP A 51 -0.56 -4.08 -2.60
CA ASP A 51 -0.72 -5.53 -2.70
C ASP A 51 0.62 -6.26 -2.50
N VAL A 52 1.65 -5.86 -3.24
CA VAL A 52 2.94 -6.54 -3.28
C VAL A 52 4.08 -5.54 -3.09
N LEU A 53 4.85 -5.69 -2.01
CA LEU A 53 6.13 -5.02 -1.86
C LEU A 53 7.22 -5.78 -2.61
N ASN A 54 7.54 -5.30 -3.82
CA ASN A 54 8.68 -5.76 -4.62
C ASN A 54 9.87 -4.79 -4.48
N SER A 55 10.14 -3.97 -5.51
CA SER A 55 11.28 -3.03 -5.51
C SER A 55 11.16 -1.88 -4.49
N GLY A 56 9.96 -1.64 -3.95
CA GLY A 56 9.65 -0.49 -3.10
C GLY A 56 9.40 0.82 -3.84
N ARG A 57 9.50 0.83 -5.18
CA ARG A 57 9.36 2.03 -6.00
C ARG A 57 7.97 2.68 -5.85
N THR A 58 6.90 1.91 -6.05
CA THR A 58 5.52 2.38 -5.94
C THR A 58 5.25 2.99 -4.57
N LEU A 59 5.63 2.26 -3.51
CA LEU A 59 5.42 2.66 -2.12
C LEU A 59 6.15 3.96 -1.78
N ILE A 60 7.38 4.18 -2.27
CA ILE A 60 8.11 5.43 -2.02
C ILE A 60 7.47 6.61 -2.72
N TYR A 61 7.14 6.47 -4.00
CA TYR A 61 6.59 7.59 -4.76
C TYR A 61 5.22 8.00 -4.22
N SER A 62 4.40 7.05 -3.79
CA SER A 62 3.09 7.33 -3.20
C SER A 62 3.16 8.08 -1.86
N LEU A 63 4.32 8.17 -1.19
CA LEU A 63 4.48 9.00 0.01
C LEU A 63 4.44 10.50 -0.28
N LYS A 64 4.79 10.92 -1.52
CA LYS A 64 4.98 12.32 -1.91
C LYS A 64 3.84 13.28 -1.49
N PRO A 65 2.54 12.98 -1.71
CA PRO A 65 1.46 13.88 -1.29
C PRO A 65 1.38 14.04 0.23
N PHE A 66 1.70 13.00 1.00
CA PHE A 66 1.63 13.04 2.46
C PHE A 66 2.73 13.89 3.10
N LEU A 67 3.87 14.07 2.42
CA LEU A 67 4.97 14.91 2.89
C LEU A 67 4.65 16.41 2.88
N LYS A 68 3.55 16.81 2.22
CA LYS A 68 3.10 18.21 2.16
C LYS A 68 2.19 18.60 3.33
N THR A 69 1.86 17.65 4.21
CA THR A 69 0.91 17.87 5.32
C THR A 69 1.50 17.38 6.64
N GLU A 70 1.23 18.10 7.72
CA GLU A 70 1.61 17.68 9.07
C GLU A 70 0.72 16.51 9.55
N ILE A 71 1.07 15.29 9.15
CA ILE A 71 0.46 14.05 9.62
C ILE A 71 1.04 13.61 10.96
N LYS A 72 0.29 12.83 11.75
CA LYS A 72 0.77 12.33 13.06
C LYS A 72 1.72 11.16 12.90
N LYS A 73 1.43 10.25 11.96
CA LYS A 73 2.25 9.06 11.70
C LYS A 73 1.91 8.52 10.31
N LEU A 74 2.91 8.03 9.59
CA LEU A 74 2.74 7.28 8.35
C LEU A 74 3.25 5.87 8.57
N GLN A 75 2.44 4.88 8.22
CA GLN A 75 2.78 3.47 8.25
C GLN A 75 2.40 2.83 6.92
N THR A 76 2.91 1.64 6.69
CA THR A 76 2.76 0.92 5.43
C THR A 76 2.34 -0.52 5.69
N ALA A 77 1.38 -1.02 4.90
CA ALA A 77 0.91 -2.38 4.97
C ALA A 77 0.93 -3.01 3.58
N VAL A 78 1.47 -4.23 3.47
CA VAL A 78 1.43 -5.00 2.23
C VAL A 78 0.88 -6.40 2.45
N LEU A 79 0.15 -6.93 1.47
CA LEU A 79 -0.33 -8.31 1.53
C LEU A 79 0.85 -9.28 1.37
N VAL A 80 1.72 -9.06 0.38
CA VAL A 80 2.87 -9.91 0.09
C VAL A 80 4.17 -9.09 0.07
N LYS A 81 5.22 -9.60 0.71
CA LYS A 81 6.56 -9.00 0.70
C LYS A 81 7.57 -9.93 0.02
N ARG A 82 8.33 -9.41 -0.94
CA ARG A 82 9.42 -10.10 -1.65
C ARG A 82 10.80 -9.56 -1.27
N SER A 83 11.84 -10.37 -1.47
CA SER A 83 13.18 -10.15 -0.89
C SER A 83 14.11 -9.17 -1.64
N TYR A 84 13.71 -8.57 -2.77
CA TYR A 84 14.58 -7.69 -3.56
C TYR A 84 14.07 -6.25 -3.61
N LYS A 85 14.74 -5.37 -2.87
CA LYS A 85 14.39 -3.95 -2.81
C LYS A 85 15.38 -3.11 -3.59
N SER A 86 14.88 -2.20 -4.42
CA SER A 86 15.68 -1.13 -5.02
C SER A 86 15.68 0.13 -4.16
N PHE A 87 14.72 0.24 -3.25
CA PHE A 87 14.53 1.38 -2.36
C PHE A 87 14.54 0.96 -0.89
N PRO A 88 15.06 1.79 0.02
CA PRO A 88 15.19 1.46 1.45
C PRO A 88 13.86 1.62 2.20
N ILE A 89 12.79 0.99 1.71
CA ILE A 89 11.47 1.02 2.32
C ILE A 89 11.08 -0.36 2.83
N ALA A 90 10.52 -0.41 4.03
CA ALA A 90 9.99 -1.62 4.64
C ALA A 90 8.52 -1.41 4.96
N ALA A 91 7.74 -2.48 4.86
CA ALA A 91 6.37 -2.48 5.33
C ALA A 91 6.36 -2.59 6.86
N ASP A 92 5.56 -1.77 7.53
CA ASP A 92 5.28 -1.91 8.97
C ASP A 92 4.45 -3.17 9.24
N TYR A 93 3.54 -3.49 8.32
CA TYR A 93 2.66 -4.65 8.38
C TYR A 93 2.82 -5.49 7.11
N THR A 94 3.06 -6.78 7.26
CA THR A 94 3.19 -7.72 6.14
C THR A 94 2.23 -8.88 6.37
N GLY A 95 1.38 -9.18 5.39
CA GLY A 95 0.50 -10.35 5.45
C GLY A 95 1.31 -11.65 5.34
N TYR A 96 2.06 -11.78 4.25
CA TYR A 96 2.90 -12.95 3.99
C TYR A 96 4.25 -12.54 3.41
N GLU A 97 5.33 -13.16 3.88
CA GLU A 97 6.69 -12.91 3.42
C GLU A 97 7.21 -14.11 2.63
N LEU A 98 7.68 -13.85 1.41
CA LEU A 98 8.14 -14.86 0.47
C LEU A 98 9.57 -14.58 0.04
N SER A 99 10.42 -15.60 0.17
CA SER A 99 11.69 -15.63 -0.54
C SER A 99 11.40 -16.01 -1.98
N THR A 100 11.59 -15.07 -2.89
CA THR A 100 11.38 -15.29 -4.33
C THR A 100 12.65 -15.02 -5.11
N THR A 101 12.82 -15.64 -6.29
CA THR A 101 13.81 -15.23 -7.30
C THR A 101 13.32 -14.02 -8.12
N LEU A 102 14.18 -13.46 -8.99
CA LEU A 102 13.78 -12.39 -9.91
C LEU A 102 12.90 -12.89 -11.07
N GLN A 103 13.02 -14.18 -11.45
CA GLN A 103 12.22 -14.78 -12.52
C GLN A 103 10.77 -15.05 -12.09
N GLU A 104 10.54 -15.24 -10.79
CA GLU A 104 9.24 -15.56 -10.24
C GLU A 104 8.25 -14.40 -10.29
N HIS A 105 6.99 -14.71 -10.61
CA HIS A 105 5.90 -13.74 -10.69
C HIS A 105 4.87 -13.98 -9.59
N ILE A 106 4.50 -12.92 -8.87
CA ILE A 106 3.40 -12.95 -7.89
C ILE A 106 2.19 -12.29 -8.52
N GLU A 107 1.09 -13.02 -8.56
CA GLU A 107 -0.23 -12.51 -8.97
C GLU A 107 -1.16 -12.52 -7.76
N VAL A 108 -1.85 -11.41 -7.52
CA VAL A 108 -2.81 -11.26 -6.43
C VAL A 108 -4.18 -11.05 -7.05
N ILE A 109 -5.12 -11.96 -6.74
CA ILE A 109 -6.49 -11.93 -7.26
C ILE A 109 -7.44 -11.83 -6.07
N LEU A 110 -8.07 -10.67 -5.89
CA LEU A 110 -9.01 -10.40 -4.79
C LEU A 110 -10.45 -10.19 -5.26
N ASP A 111 -10.67 -9.95 -6.55
CA ASP A 111 -11.97 -9.54 -7.11
C ASP A 111 -12.72 -10.69 -7.82
N ASP A 112 -12.12 -11.88 -7.93
CA ASP A 112 -12.71 -13.09 -8.55
C ASP A 112 -12.80 -14.21 -7.50
N GLU A 113 -14.02 -14.55 -7.07
CA GLU A 113 -14.23 -15.59 -6.04
C GLU A 113 -13.68 -16.96 -6.45
N ALA A 114 -13.72 -17.32 -7.74
CA ALA A 114 -13.26 -18.62 -8.21
C ALA A 114 -11.73 -18.73 -8.22
N LYS A 115 -11.03 -17.59 -8.25
CA LYS A 115 -9.57 -17.50 -8.30
C LYS A 115 -9.02 -16.67 -7.13
N PHE A 116 -9.78 -16.55 -6.05
CA PHE A 116 -9.40 -15.69 -4.93
C PHE A 116 -8.14 -16.22 -4.27
N GLY A 117 -7.05 -15.47 -4.34
CA GLY A 117 -5.78 -15.93 -3.78
C GLY A 117 -4.55 -15.16 -4.23
N VAL A 118 -3.41 -15.62 -3.72
CA VAL A 118 -2.07 -15.17 -4.10
C VAL A 118 -1.38 -16.35 -4.79
N TYR A 119 -0.90 -16.13 -6.01
CA TYR A 119 -0.25 -17.14 -6.84
C TYR A 119 1.21 -16.78 -7.06
N LEU A 120 2.07 -17.80 -7.04
CA LEU A 120 3.48 -17.71 -7.37
C LEU A 120 3.74 -18.63 -8.58
N TYR A 121 4.29 -18.05 -9.64
CA TYR A 121 4.66 -18.75 -10.88
C TYR A 121 6.17 -18.68 -11.10
#